data_AF-A0A383A487-F1
#
_entry.id   AF-A0A383A487-F1
#
_cell.length_a   1.000
_cell.length_b   1.000
_cell.length_c   1.000
_cell.angle_alpha   90.00
_cell.angle_beta   90.00
_cell.angle_gamma   90.00
#
_symmetry.space_group_name_H-M   'P 1'
#
loop_
_entity.id
_entity.type
_entity.pdbx_description
1 polymer ?
#
loop_
_entity_poly.entity_id
_entity_poly.type
_entity_poly.pdbx_seq_one_letter_code
_entity_poly.pdbx_strand_id
1 'polypeptide(L)' 'MVSERLQRRIYRILEQLEDAADRRDWPAVRQGARDLLVFDPVNEDAKNFLAAAQRALDVEV' A
#
# COMPACT_ATOMS: atom_id res chain seq x y z
N MET A 1 11.04 4.92 18.76
CA MET A 1 11.48 3.58 18.31
C MET A 1 10.22 2.84 17.86
N VAL A 2 10.07 2.56 16.57
CA VAL A 2 8.92 1.78 16.07
C VAL A 2 9.04 0.37 16.66
N SER A 3 7.98 -0.15 17.27
CA SER A 3 8.01 -1.50 17.86
C SER A 3 8.19 -2.54 16.75
N GLU A 4 8.99 -3.58 16.98
CA GLU A 4 9.19 -4.69 16.03
C GLU A 4 7.86 -5.32 15.57
N ARG A 5 6.83 -5.29 16.43
CA ARG A 5 5.47 -5.74 16.08
C ARG A 5 4.84 -4.85 14.99
N LEU A 6 5.06 -3.54 15.05
CA LEU A 6 4.58 -2.60 14.04
C LEU A 6 5.37 -2.76 12.73
N GLN A 7 6.69 -2.95 12.81
CA GLN A 7 7.50 -3.25 11.61
C GLN A 7 7.04 -4.54 10.91
N ARG A 8 6.83 -5.63 11.65
CA ARG A 8 6.29 -6.89 11.07
C ARG A 8 4.92 -6.70 10.43
N ARG A 9 4.08 -5.83 11.00
CA ARG A 9 2.78 -5.49 10.42
C ARG A 9 2.94 -4.71 9.12
N ILE A 10 3.84 -3.73 9.07
CA ILE A 10 4.14 -2.94 7.88
C ILE A 10 4.65 -3.87 6.75
N TYR A 11 5.62 -4.74 7.02
CA TYR A 11 6.13 -5.69 6.02
C TYR A 11 5.03 -6.59 5.46
N ARG A 12 4.16 -7.15 6.32
CA ARG A 12 3.03 -7.96 5.86
C ARG A 12 2.05 -7.17 4.98
N ILE A 13 1.81 -5.90 5.30
CA ILE A 13 0.94 -5.06 4.47
C ILE A 13 1.60 -4.78 3.13
N LEU A 14 2.91 -4.54 3.07
CA LEU A 14 3.64 -4.37 1.81
C LEU A 14 3.56 -5.62 0.93
N GLU A 15 3.75 -6.82 1.49
CA GLU A 15 3.55 -8.08 0.76
C GLU A 15 2.13 -8.20 0.19
N GLN A 16 1.11 -7.82 0.97
CA GLN A 16 -0.28 -7.83 0.49
C GLN A 16 -0.54 -6.83 -0.63
N LEU A 17 0.15 -5.68 -0.62
CA LEU A 17 0.06 -4.69 -1.70
C LEU A 17 0.70 -5.19 -2.98
N GLU A 18 1.84 -5.87 -2.90
CA GLU A 18 2.48 -6.53 -4.03
C GLU A 18 1.58 -7.59 -4.64
N ASP A 19 1.04 -8.52 -3.82
CA ASP A 19 0.11 -9.56 -4.26
C ASP A 19 -1.14 -8.97 -4.93
N ALA A 20 -1.69 -7.89 -4.39
CA ALA A 20 -2.86 -7.21 -4.95
C ALA A 20 -2.52 -6.52 -6.28
N ALA A 21 -1.35 -5.88 -6.38
CA ALA A 21 -0.87 -5.25 -7.60
C ALA A 21 -0.64 -6.28 -8.71
N ASP A 22 -0.07 -7.45 -8.39
CA ASP A 22 0.13 -8.56 -9.33
C ASP A 22 -1.21 -9.08 -9.89
N ARG A 23 -2.25 -9.10 -9.05
CA ARG A 23 -3.63 -9.45 -9.45
C ARG A 23 -4.37 -8.30 -10.13
N ARG A 24 -3.74 -7.12 -10.27
CA ARG A 24 -4.36 -5.88 -10.74
C ARG A 24 -5.58 -5.45 -9.94
N ASP A 25 -5.65 -5.85 -8.68
CA ASP A 25 -6.68 -5.40 -7.73
C ASP A 25 -6.31 -4.01 -7.20
N TRP A 26 -6.35 -3.01 -8.09
CA TRP A 26 -6.00 -1.63 -7.78
C TRP A 26 -6.86 -1.00 -6.67
N PRO A 27 -8.16 -1.33 -6.53
CA PRO A 27 -8.94 -0.92 -5.35
C PRO A 27 -8.33 -1.42 -4.03
N ALA A 28 -7.90 -2.68 -3.96
CA ALA A 28 -7.25 -3.24 -2.78
C ALA A 28 -5.88 -2.60 -2.52
N VAL A 29 -5.06 -2.39 -3.56
CA VAL A 29 -3.76 -1.69 -3.45
C VAL A 29 -3.95 -0.29 -2.87
N ARG A 30 -4.92 0.48 -3.38
CA ARG A 30 -5.22 1.83 -2.88
C ARG A 30 -5.61 1.82 -1.40
N GLN A 31 -6.44 0.86 -0.99
CA GLN A 31 -6.89 0.78 0.39
C GLN A 31 -5.75 0.40 1.33
N GLY A 32 -4.99 -0.65 1.02
CA GLY A 32 -3.87 -1.08 1.87
C GLY A 32 -2.75 -0.03 1.95
N ALA A 33 -2.50 0.72 0.88
CA ALA A 33 -1.51 1.79 0.88
C ALA A 33 -1.94 2.95 1.80
N ARG A 34 -3.23 3.32 1.80
CA ARG A 34 -3.76 4.30 2.76
C ARG A 34 -3.66 3.81 4.18
N ASP A 35 -4.00 2.55 4.44
CA ASP A 35 -3.91 1.96 5.77
C ASP A 35 -2.46 1.95 6.28
N LEU A 36 -1.47 1.68 5.41
CA LEU A 36 -0.05 1.73 5.76
C LEU A 36 0.39 3.16 6.08
N LEU A 37 -0.06 4.16 5.33
CA LEU A 37 0.23 5.58 5.58
C LEU A 37 -0.36 6.10 6.88
N VAL A 38 -1.41 5.48 7.43
CA VAL A 38 -1.91 5.80 8.78
C VAL A 38 -0.88 5.40 9.85
N PHE A 39 -0.16 4.30 9.64
CA PHE A 39 0.86 3.82 10.57
C PHE A 39 2.24 4.46 10.34
N ASP A 40 2.59 4.72 9.08
CA ASP A 40 3.84 5.31 8.66
C ASP A 40 3.60 6.32 7.52
N PRO A 41 3.28 7.59 7.85
CA PRO A 41 2.98 8.61 6.83
C PRO A 41 4.16 8.98 5.93
N VAL A 42 5.39 8.65 6.35
CA VAL A 42 6.60 8.96 5.60
C VAL A 42 7.03 7.80 4.69
N ASN A 43 6.37 6.65 4.78
CA ASN A 43 6.68 5.46 3.98
C ASN A 43 6.59 5.73 2.47
N GLU A 44 7.72 5.62 1.80
CA GLU A 44 7.82 5.90 0.36
C GLU A 44 7.16 4.81 -0.49
N ASP A 45 7.27 3.53 -0.08
CA ASP A 45 6.66 2.41 -0.80
C ASP A 45 5.13 2.55 -0.84
N ALA A 46 4.51 2.87 0.30
CA ALA A 46 3.08 3.12 0.38
C ALA A 46 2.62 4.27 -0.53
N LYS A 47 3.39 5.37 -0.59
CA LYS A 47 3.10 6.50 -1.49
C LYS A 47 3.17 6.08 -2.94
N ASN A 48 4.17 5.27 -3.30
CA ASN A 48 4.34 4.74 -4.65
C ASN A 48 3.18 3.81 -5.05
N PHE A 49 2.78 2.88 -4.17
CA PHE A 49 1.63 2.01 -4.40
C PHE A 49 0.33 2.80 -4.52
N LEU A 50 0.12 3.80 -3.66
CA LEU A 50 -1.07 4.66 -3.72
C LEU A 50 -1.13 5.43 -5.04
N ALA A 51 -0.01 6.00 -5.48
CA ALA A 51 0.07 6.71 -6.76
C ALA A 51 -0.15 5.78 -7.95
N ALA A 52 0.40 4.57 -7.93
CA ALA A 52 0.19 3.56 -8.96
C ALA A 52 -1.29 3.15 -9.05
N ALA A 53 -1.92 2.84 -7.91
CA ALA A 53 -3.32 2.47 -7.85
C ALA A 53 -4.23 3.62 -8.30
N GLN A 54 -3.93 4.87 -7.93
CA GLN A 54 -4.70 6.03 -8.38
C GLN A 54 -4.64 6.19 -9.90
N ARG A 55 -3.43 6.10 -10.50
CA ARG A 55 -3.28 6.16 -11.96
C ARG A 55 -4.03 5.01 -12.65
N ALA A 56 -3.97 3.80 -12.11
CA ALA A 56 -4.64 2.65 -12.71
C ALA A 56 -6.17 2.79 -12.66
N LEU A 57 -6.72 3.29 -11.55
CA LEU A 57 -8.15 3.52 -11.39
C LEU A 57 -8.66 4.74 -12.17
N ASP A 58 -7.83 5.77 -12.35
CA ASP A 58 -8.18 6.95 -13.16
C ASP A 58 -8.23 6.64 -14.66
N VAL A 59 -7.53 5.59 -15.13
CA VAL A 59 -7.55 5.13 -16.53
C VAL A 59 -8.82 4.33 -16.86
N GLU A 60 -9.56 3.85 -15.85
CA GLU A 60 -10.81 3.08 -16.01
C GLU A 60 -12.08 3.96 -16.08
N VAL A 61 -11.94 5.30 -16.09
CA VAL A 61 -13.04 6.28 -16.17
C VAL A 61 -13.07 6.96 -17.54
#